data_AF-A0AAQ3SK21-F1
#
_entry.id   AF-A0AAQ3SK21-F1
#
_cell.length_a   1.000
_cell.length_b   1.000
_cell.length_c   1.000
_cell.angle_alpha   90.00
_cell.angle_beta   90.00
_cell.angle_gamma   90.00
#
_symmetry.space_group_name_H-M   'P 1'
#
loop_
_entity.id
_entity.type
_entity.pdbx_description
1 polymer ?
#
loop_
_entity_poly.entity_id
_entity_poly.type
_entity_poly.pdbx_seq_one_letter_code
_entity_poly.pdbx_strand_id
1 'polypeptide(L)'
;MLHVAQPEMVKDMGHWTPSELGMPNYMMKSRKPLFGEGILSANGDLWAYEKKILAPEFFVEKSKGMIGLIVDATVALLQEWDNIIDCTGGSKQIYVDGYLRNFSADVIARACFRSSFTQGKC
;
A
#
# COMPACT_ATOMS: atom_id res chain seq x y z
N MET A 1 25.72 4.04 -10.22
CA MET A 1 24.25 3.96 -10.38
C MET A 1 23.93 4.57 -11.74
N LEU A 2 23.25 3.84 -12.62
CA LEU A 2 22.86 4.36 -13.94
C LEU A 2 21.50 5.05 -13.79
N HIS A 3 21.37 6.28 -14.29
CA HIS A 3 20.12 7.03 -14.28
C HIS A 3 19.55 7.06 -15.70
N VAL A 4 18.30 6.62 -15.83
CA VAL A 4 17.56 6.60 -17.09
C VAL A 4 16.32 7.47 -16.90
N ALA A 5 16.23 8.54 -17.71
CA ALA A 5 15.10 9.49 -17.67
C ALA A 5 14.32 9.53 -19.00
N GLN A 6 14.82 8.87 -20.04
CA GLN A 6 14.16 8.82 -21.35
C GLN A 6 12.96 7.87 -21.30
N PRO A 7 11.73 8.33 -21.62
CA PRO A 7 10.52 7.50 -21.49
C PRO A 7 10.56 6.19 -22.28
N GLU A 8 11.12 6.20 -23.50
CA GLU A 8 11.24 4.99 -24.33
C GLU A 8 12.13 3.94 -23.65
N MET A 9 13.25 4.36 -23.06
CA MET A 9 14.12 3.44 -22.31
C MET A 9 13.43 2.91 -21.04
N VAL A 10 12.66 3.74 -20.33
CA VAL A 10 11.89 3.30 -19.16
C VAL A 10 10.82 2.28 -19.56
N LYS A 11 10.18 2.48 -20.70
CA LYS A 11 9.20 1.56 -21.26
C LYS A 11 9.85 0.23 -21.66
N ASP A 12 11.01 0.27 -22.32
CA ASP A 12 11.77 -0.93 -22.67
C ASP A 12 12.20 -1.72 -21.43
N MET A 13 12.66 -1.03 -20.38
CA MET A 13 12.97 -1.65 -19.09
C MET A 13 11.74 -2.29 -18.44
N GLY A 14 10.54 -1.77 -18.69
CA GLY A 14 9.28 -2.34 -18.19
C GLY A 14 8.92 -3.69 -18.81
N HIS A 15 9.49 -4.04 -19.97
CA HIS A 15 9.31 -5.34 -20.61
C HIS A 15 10.29 -6.41 -20.10
N TRP A 16 11.32 -6.02 -19.36
CA TRP A 16 12.32 -6.95 -18.85
C TRP A 16 11.73 -7.85 -17.77
N THR A 17 12.13 -9.12 -17.81
CA THR A 17 11.72 -10.13 -16.86
C THR A 17 12.43 -9.93 -15.51
N PRO A 18 11.88 -10.45 -14.40
CA PRO A 18 12.53 -10.36 -13.08
C PRO A 18 13.91 -11.03 -13.01
N SER A 19 14.22 -11.92 -13.98
CA SER A 19 15.53 -12.54 -14.16
C SER A 19 16.50 -11.64 -14.94
N GLU A 20 16.01 -10.79 -15.84
CA GLU A 20 16.80 -9.77 -16.56
C GLU A 20 17.03 -8.52 -15.68
N LEU A 21 16.03 -8.12 -14.90
CA LEU A 21 16.11 -6.96 -14.01
C LEU A 21 15.35 -7.20 -12.70
N GLY A 22 16.05 -7.81 -11.75
CA GLY A 22 15.59 -8.00 -10.38
C GLY A 22 15.89 -6.79 -9.47
N MET A 23 15.41 -6.88 -8.23
CA MET A 23 15.79 -5.99 -7.14
C MET A 23 17.31 -5.93 -7.00
N PRO A 24 17.92 -4.74 -6.87
CA PRO A 24 19.36 -4.65 -6.64
C PRO A 24 19.79 -5.42 -5.39
N ASN A 25 20.94 -6.11 -5.45
CA ASN A 25 21.45 -6.91 -4.33
C ASN A 25 21.59 -6.13 -3.01
N TYR A 26 21.88 -4.82 -3.08
CA TYR A 26 21.94 -3.97 -1.89
C TYR A 26 20.56 -3.77 -1.22
N MET A 27 19.49 -3.73 -2.01
CA MET A 27 18.10 -3.64 -1.54
C MET A 27 17.64 -4.96 -0.92
N MET A 28 18.07 -6.09 -1.47
CA MET A 28 17.79 -7.40 -0.87
C MET A 28 18.47 -7.52 0.49
N LYS A 29 19.76 -7.15 0.59
CA LYS A 29 20.53 -7.23 1.84
C LYS A 29 19.93 -6.38 2.96
N SER A 30 19.40 -5.20 2.65
CA SER A 30 18.77 -4.33 3.66
C SER A 30 17.39 -4.83 4.10
N ARG A 31 16.63 -5.49 3.21
CA ARG A 31 15.26 -5.94 3.49
C ARG A 31 15.19 -7.34 4.11
N LYS A 32 16.14 -8.21 3.77
CA LYS A 32 16.18 -9.61 4.26
C LYS A 32 16.11 -9.74 5.79
N PRO A 33 16.78 -8.91 6.60
CA PRO A 33 16.69 -9.00 8.06
C PRO A 33 15.30 -8.71 8.63
N LEU A 34 14.48 -7.89 7.94
CA LEU A 34 13.16 -7.50 8.40
C LEU A 34 12.05 -8.41 7.84
N PHE A 35 12.22 -8.89 6.61
CA PHE A 35 11.16 -9.54 5.85
C PHE A 35 11.49 -10.97 5.41
N GLY A 36 12.65 -11.51 5.80
CA GLY A 36 13.06 -12.86 5.45
C GLY A 36 13.45 -12.98 3.97
N GLU A 37 13.12 -14.12 3.34
CA GLU A 37 13.38 -14.38 1.91
C GLU A 37 12.13 -14.22 1.04
N GLY A 38 11.08 -13.56 1.55
CA GLY A 38 9.82 -13.40 0.84
C GLY A 38 9.84 -12.30 -0.24
N ILE A 39 8.65 -11.99 -0.77
CA ILE A 39 8.41 -11.14 -1.94
C ILE A 39 9.08 -9.76 -1.93
N LEU A 40 9.40 -9.21 -0.75
CA LEU A 40 10.06 -7.91 -0.59
C LEU A 40 11.58 -7.96 -0.79
N SER A 41 12.14 -9.17 -0.77
CA SER A 41 13.56 -9.49 -0.77
C SER A 41 13.93 -10.58 -1.79
N ALA A 42 12.98 -11.33 -2.34
CA ALA A 42 13.17 -12.34 -3.36
C ALA A 42 13.49 -11.70 -4.74
N ASN A 43 14.07 -12.51 -5.64
CA ASN A 43 14.38 -12.12 -7.02
C ASN A 43 14.15 -13.28 -8.00
N GLY A 44 14.14 -12.97 -9.30
CA GLY A 44 14.01 -13.96 -10.36
C GLY A 44 12.74 -14.80 -10.21
N ASP A 45 12.88 -16.10 -10.41
CA ASP A 45 11.75 -17.05 -10.43
C ASP A 45 11.03 -17.15 -9.08
N LEU A 46 11.75 -17.03 -7.96
CA LEU A 46 11.12 -17.07 -6.62
C LEU A 46 10.17 -15.89 -6.44
N TRP A 47 10.60 -14.69 -6.81
CA TRP A 47 9.76 -13.51 -6.76
C TRP A 47 8.56 -13.61 -7.70
N ALA A 48 8.77 -14.14 -8.91
CA ALA A 48 7.71 -14.34 -9.88
C ALA A 48 6.65 -15.33 -9.37
N TYR A 49 7.10 -16.42 -8.73
CA TYR A 49 6.24 -17.42 -8.11
C TYR A 49 5.41 -16.85 -6.96
N GLU A 50 6.04 -16.14 -6.01
CA GLU A 50 5.32 -15.54 -4.88
C GLU A 50 4.32 -14.47 -5.35
N LYS A 51 4.69 -13.65 -6.34
CA LYS A 51 3.75 -12.72 -6.96
C LYS A 51 2.56 -13.43 -7.61
N LYS A 52 2.80 -14.56 -8.27
CA LYS A 52 1.73 -15.34 -8.90
C LYS A 52 0.74 -15.89 -7.88
N ILE A 53 1.21 -16.29 -6.69
CA ILE A 53 0.34 -16.71 -5.58
C ILE A 53 -0.50 -15.53 -5.07
N LEU A 54 0.10 -14.35 -4.96
CA LEU A 54 -0.55 -13.18 -4.37
C LEU A 54 -1.54 -12.49 -5.33
N ALA A 55 -1.26 -12.53 -6.64
CA ALA A 55 -2.01 -11.79 -7.66
C ALA A 55 -3.54 -11.94 -7.61
N PRO A 56 -4.13 -13.13 -7.37
CA PRO A 56 -5.58 -13.29 -7.35
C PRO A 56 -6.30 -12.46 -6.27
N GLU A 57 -5.64 -12.18 -5.14
CA GLU A 57 -6.24 -11.35 -4.08
C GLU A 57 -6.33 -9.86 -4.47
N PHE A 58 -5.63 -9.45 -5.53
CA PHE A 58 -5.66 -8.10 -6.09
C PHE A 58 -6.50 -7.99 -7.37
N PHE A 59 -7.25 -9.04 -7.72
CA PHE A 59 -8.18 -8.98 -8.86
C PHE A 59 -9.38 -8.08 -8.56
N VAL A 60 -9.99 -7.54 -9.62
CA VAL A 60 -11.04 -6.52 -9.52
C VAL A 60 -12.26 -7.04 -8.74
N GLU A 61 -12.57 -8.33 -8.84
CA GLU A 61 -13.66 -8.97 -8.12
C GLU A 61 -13.42 -8.95 -6.60
N LYS A 62 -12.17 -9.20 -6.19
CA LYS A 62 -11.75 -9.13 -4.78
C LYS A 62 -11.71 -7.68 -4.32
N SER A 63 -11.24 -6.76 -5.15
CA SER A 63 -11.18 -5.34 -4.80
C SER A 63 -12.55 -4.70 -4.64
N LYS A 64 -13.54 -5.11 -5.44
CA LYS A 64 -14.95 -4.73 -5.23
C LYS A 64 -15.47 -5.10 -3.84
N GLY A 65 -15.08 -6.27 -3.33
CA GLY A 65 -15.41 -6.68 -1.96
C GLY A 65 -14.79 -5.80 -0.87
N MET A 66 -13.68 -5.12 -1.17
CA MET A 66 -13.00 -4.22 -0.25
C MET A 66 -13.58 -2.79 -0.25
N ILE A 67 -14.35 -2.40 -1.28
CA ILE A 67 -14.91 -1.05 -1.41
C ILE A 67 -15.77 -0.69 -0.19
N GLY A 68 -16.59 -1.61 0.31
CA GLY A 68 -17.42 -1.36 1.50
C GLY A 68 -16.57 -0.97 2.71
N LEU A 69 -15.45 -1.67 2.93
CA LEU A 69 -14.54 -1.38 4.04
C LEU A 69 -13.87 -0.01 3.90
N ILE A 70 -13.55 0.40 2.67
CA ILE A 70 -12.99 1.71 2.36
C ILE A 70 -14.04 2.80 2.64
N VAL A 71 -15.28 2.59 2.22
CA VAL A 71 -16.39 3.51 2.48
C VAL A 71 -16.59 3.67 3.99
N ASP A 72 -16.65 2.58 4.75
CA ASP A 72 -16.84 2.64 6.20
C ASP A 72 -15.70 3.39 6.91
N ALA A 73 -14.45 3.16 6.51
CA ALA A 73 -13.30 3.90 7.03
C ALA A 73 -13.36 5.40 6.64
N THR A 74 -13.89 5.72 5.46
CA THR A 74 -14.02 7.09 4.98
C THR A 74 -15.11 7.83 5.73
N VAL A 75 -16.26 7.18 5.99
CA VAL A 75 -17.35 7.76 6.79
C VAL A 75 -16.86 8.13 8.18
N ALA A 76 -16.10 7.26 8.85
CA ALA A 76 -15.53 7.56 10.16
C ALA A 76 -14.58 8.77 10.12
N LEU A 77 -13.78 8.91 9.06
CA LEU A 77 -12.91 10.08 8.88
C LEU A 77 -13.71 11.37 8.69
N LEU A 78 -14.76 11.34 7.86
CA LEU A 78 -15.61 12.50 7.59
C LEU A 78 -16.36 12.94 8.85
N GLN A 79 -16.89 11.99 9.64
CA GLN A 79 -17.54 12.29 10.92
C GLN A 79 -16.60 13.02 11.89
N GLU A 80 -15.32 12.61 11.94
CA GLU A 80 -14.32 13.29 12.76
C GLU A 80 -14.06 14.73 12.28
N TRP A 81 -14.03 14.96 10.97
CA TRP A 81 -13.87 16.31 10.41
C TRP A 81 -15.11 17.18 10.63
N ASP A 82 -16.31 16.62 10.48
CA ASP A 82 -17.57 17.32 10.75
C ASP A 82 -17.62 17.78 12.22
N ASN A 83 -17.28 16.90 13.17
CA ASN A 83 -17.18 17.25 14.59
C ASN A 83 -16.20 18.42 14.84
N ILE A 84 -15.06 18.42 14.15
CA ILE A 84 -14.05 19.48 14.26
C ILE A 84 -14.59 20.81 13.74
N ILE A 85 -15.38 20.80 12.66
CA ILE A 85 -15.98 22.00 12.06
C ILE A 85 -17.10 22.54 12.96
N ASP A 86 -18.02 21.66 13.38
CA ASP A 86 -19.18 22.00 14.21
C ASP A 86 -18.80 22.59 15.56
N CYS A 87 -17.71 22.12 16.17
CA CYS A 87 -17.22 22.63 17.46
C CYS A 87 -16.70 24.07 17.39
N THR A 88 -16.35 24.59 16.21
CA THR A 88 -15.63 25.86 16.08
C THR A 88 -16.48 26.98 15.46
N GLY A 89 -17.60 26.66 14.80
CA GLY A 89 -18.48 27.61 14.13
C GLY A 89 -17.79 28.33 12.95
N GLY A 90 -18.01 27.87 11.71
CA GLY A 90 -17.45 28.47 10.50
C GLY A 90 -16.45 27.57 9.77
N SER A 91 -15.50 28.15 9.02
CA SER A 91 -14.50 27.40 8.24
C SER A 91 -13.21 27.18 9.01
N LYS A 92 -12.63 25.96 8.93
CA LYS A 92 -11.37 25.60 9.60
C LYS A 92 -10.38 24.96 8.64
N GLN A 93 -9.09 25.23 8.83
CA GLN A 93 -8.03 24.51 8.13
C GLN A 93 -7.72 23.20 8.88
N ILE A 94 -7.69 22.09 8.15
CA ILE A 94 -7.38 20.76 8.68
C ILE A 94 -6.06 20.29 8.07
N TYR A 95 -5.12 19.89 8.92
CA TYR A 95 -3.87 19.28 8.46
C TYR A 95 -4.09 17.78 8.23
N VAL A 96 -4.11 17.35 6.96
CA VAL A 96 -4.63 16.03 6.57
C VAL A 96 -3.63 14.88 6.68
N ASP A 97 -2.33 15.12 6.79
CA ASP A 97 -1.31 14.04 6.74
C ASP A 97 -1.55 12.94 7.79
N GLY A 98 -1.75 13.32 9.05
CA GLY A 98 -2.02 12.37 10.13
C GLY A 98 -3.32 11.60 9.93
N TYR A 99 -4.35 12.27 9.40
CA TYR A 99 -5.64 11.66 9.09
C TYR A 99 -5.52 10.65 7.95
N LEU A 100 -4.83 11.00 6.86
CA LEU A 100 -4.63 10.11 5.72
C LEU A 100 -3.77 8.90 6.08
N ARG A 101 -2.76 9.08 6.95
CA ARG A 101 -1.95 7.97 7.47
C ARG A 101 -2.81 7.01 8.30
N ASN A 102 -3.62 7.53 9.22
CA ASN A 102 -4.51 6.72 10.04
C ASN A 102 -5.61 6.03 9.21
N PHE A 103 -6.19 6.75 8.25
CA PHE A 103 -7.19 6.23 7.32
C PHE A 103 -6.63 5.08 6.49
N SER A 104 -5.45 5.25 5.90
CA SER A 104 -4.79 4.20 5.11
C SER A 104 -4.49 2.96 5.97
N ALA A 105 -4.04 3.16 7.20
CA ALA A 105 -3.80 2.08 8.14
C ALA A 105 -5.10 1.32 8.50
N ASP A 106 -6.21 2.03 8.69
CA ASP A 106 -7.53 1.43 8.96
C ASP A 106 -8.08 0.66 7.77
N VAL A 107 -7.96 1.20 6.56
CA VAL A 107 -8.34 0.49 5.33
C VAL A 107 -7.54 -0.81 5.19
N ILE A 108 -6.22 -0.77 5.38
CA ILE A 108 -5.36 -1.96 5.31
C ILE A 108 -5.73 -2.96 6.42
N ALA A 109 -5.96 -2.50 7.64
CA ALA A 109 -6.37 -3.35 8.76
C ALA A 109 -7.66 -4.12 8.44
N ARG A 110 -8.69 -3.41 7.95
CA ARG A 110 -9.98 -4.00 7.61
C ARG A 110 -9.87 -4.95 6.42
N ALA A 111 -9.18 -4.53 5.36
CA ALA A 111 -9.07 -5.29 4.13
C ALA A 111 -8.23 -6.57 4.28
N CYS A 112 -7.08 -6.47 4.94
CA CYS A 112 -6.14 -7.59 5.04
C CYS A 112 -6.39 -8.48 6.27
N PHE A 113 -6.88 -7.92 7.38
CA PHE A 113 -6.98 -8.64 8.66
C PHE A 113 -8.41 -8.74 9.21
N ARG A 114 -9.40 -8.12 8.55
CA ARG A 114 -10.79 -8.02 9.04
C ARG A 114 -10.89 -7.44 10.46
N SER A 115 -9.93 -6.59 10.85
CA SER A 115 -9.89 -5.89 12.13
C SER A 115 -9.94 -4.37 11.91
N SER A 116 -10.27 -3.60 12.95
CA SER A 116 -10.17 -2.12 12.86
C SER A 116 -8.81 -1.65 13.37
N PHE A 117 -8.27 -0.57 12.79
CA PHE A 117 -7.01 0.03 13.25
C PHE A 117 -7.12 0.56 14.68
N THR A 118 -8.33 0.95 15.12
CA THR A 118 -8.60 1.35 16.50
C THR A 118 -8.41 0.22 17.52
N GLN A 119 -8.55 -1.05 17.14
CA GLN A 119 -8.34 -2.20 18.02
C GLN A 119 -6.86 -2.58 18.19
N GLY A 120 -5.98 -2.11 17.29
CA GLY A 120 -4.55 -2.43 17.28
C GLY A 120 -3.62 -1.30 17.76
N LYS A 121 -4.17 -0.16 18.19
CA LYS A 121 -3.38 0.90 18.82
C LYS A 121 -3.00 0.47 20.25
N CYS A 122 -1.75 0.09 20.45
CA CYS A 122 -1.11 0.05 21.76
C CYS A 122 -0.66 1.44 22.18
#